data_AF-H2YQH9-F1
#
_entry.id   AF-H2YQH9-F1
#
_cell.length_a   1.000
_cell.length_b   1.000
_cell.length_c   1.000
_cell.angle_alpha   90.00
_cell.angle_beta   90.00
_cell.angle_gamma   90.00
#
_symmetry.space_group_name_H-M   'P 1'
#
loop_
_entity.id
_entity.type
_entity.pdbx_description
1 polymer ?
#
loop_
_entity_poly.entity_id
_entity_poly.type
_entity_poly.pdbx_seq_one_letter_code
_entity_poly.pdbx_strand_id
1 'polypeptide(L)'
;QHVPEKATALSVVRPFGAGGVLTAANFPVLYQQQVFLQGFESAWVSVNQANTKLAVHQHQGSCATAATKTIRLLNSNANLLTYWTNTFVLNCGTPSPASNLNCANAHYFTTANGDVSTSTNVLILALPDITVATGYTGALGTAQQTAVNEIRGSVAEIFTISLLRPTHANYATNQAYLNMLACNSATCNKNLGSIYDIPGAVTILAAFYP
;
A
#
# COMPACT_ATOMS: atom_id res chain seq x y z
N GLN A 1 -37.22 -3.89 -5.80
CA GLN A 1 -36.49 -4.46 -4.65
C GLN A 1 -35.96 -5.83 -5.06
N HIS A 2 -34.66 -5.96 -5.35
CA HIS A 2 -33.89 -7.21 -5.22
C HIS A 2 -32.48 -7.01 -5.79
N VAL A 3 -31.53 -6.68 -4.91
CA VAL A 3 -30.15 -7.17 -5.00
C VAL A 3 -29.73 -7.42 -3.55
N PRO A 4 -29.45 -8.69 -3.17
CA PRO A 4 -28.20 -8.90 -2.46
C PRO A 4 -27.52 -10.26 -2.73
N GLU A 5 -27.68 -10.90 -3.90
CA GLU A 5 -27.04 -12.21 -4.13
C GLU A 5 -25.62 -12.16 -4.73
N LYS A 6 -25.14 -10.99 -5.19
CA LYS A 6 -23.78 -10.87 -5.76
C LYS A 6 -22.69 -10.45 -4.77
N ALA A 7 -23.05 -9.93 -3.58
CA ALA A 7 -22.06 -9.52 -2.58
C ALA A 7 -21.45 -10.71 -1.83
N THR A 8 -22.22 -11.79 -1.62
CA THR A 8 -21.77 -13.01 -0.94
C THR A 8 -20.95 -13.93 -1.85
N ALA A 9 -21.15 -13.89 -3.17
CA ALA A 9 -20.39 -14.70 -4.13
C ALA A 9 -18.91 -14.24 -4.30
N LEU A 10 -18.58 -13.00 -3.95
CA LEU A 10 -17.20 -12.49 -3.99
C LEU A 10 -16.34 -12.95 -2.80
N SER A 11 -16.91 -13.67 -1.83
CA SER A 11 -16.18 -14.19 -0.67
C SER A 11 -15.56 -15.57 -0.88
N VAL A 12 -15.84 -16.27 -1.99
CA VAL A 12 -15.43 -17.68 -2.17
C VAL A 12 -14.74 -17.97 -3.51
N VAL A 13 -14.80 -17.07 -4.50
CA VAL A 13 -14.01 -17.23 -5.73
C VAL A 13 -12.59 -16.79 -5.42
N ARG A 14 -11.79 -17.72 -4.88
CA ARG A 14 -10.33 -17.64 -5.04
C ARG A 14 -10.07 -17.35 -6.53
N PRO A 15 -9.10 -16.50 -6.90
CA PRO A 15 -8.73 -16.30 -8.30
C PRO A 15 -8.25 -17.59 -9.02
N PHE A 16 -8.28 -18.74 -8.32
CA PHE A 16 -8.06 -20.07 -8.87
C PHE A 16 -9.18 -21.03 -8.52
N GLY A 17 -9.44 -21.96 -9.44
CA GLY A 17 -10.05 -23.25 -9.10
C GLY A 17 -9.18 -24.05 -8.11
N ALA A 18 -9.70 -25.19 -7.67
CA ALA A 18 -8.95 -26.10 -6.80
C ALA A 18 -7.58 -26.45 -7.44
N GLY A 19 -6.48 -26.22 -6.71
CA GLY A 19 -5.12 -26.56 -7.15
C GLY A 19 -4.25 -25.42 -7.70
N GLY A 20 -4.74 -24.17 -7.77
CA GLY A 20 -3.91 -23.04 -8.18
C GLY A 20 -2.77 -22.75 -7.20
N VAL A 21 -1.54 -22.64 -7.70
CA VAL A 21 -0.34 -22.36 -6.91
C VAL A 21 0.03 -20.87 -7.00
N LEU A 22 0.33 -20.27 -5.84
CA LEU A 22 0.86 -18.91 -5.68
C LEU A 22 2.31 -18.84 -6.19
N THR A 23 2.51 -18.68 -7.49
CA THR A 23 3.84 -18.60 -8.12
C THR A 23 4.13 -17.19 -8.66
N ALA A 24 5.42 -16.87 -8.85
CA ALA A 24 5.83 -15.62 -9.48
C ALA A 24 5.33 -15.49 -10.94
N ALA A 25 5.11 -16.61 -11.62
CA ALA A 25 4.52 -16.62 -12.96
C ALA A 25 3.04 -16.23 -12.95
N ASN A 26 2.28 -16.70 -11.97
CA ASN A 26 0.84 -16.43 -11.86
C ASN A 26 0.53 -15.09 -11.19
N PHE A 27 1.43 -14.60 -10.33
CA PHE A 27 1.28 -13.33 -9.60
C PHE A 27 2.53 -12.45 -9.66
N PRO A 28 2.97 -12.05 -10.86
CA PRO A 28 4.21 -11.29 -11.01
C PRO A 28 4.20 -9.98 -10.20
N VAL A 29 3.06 -9.29 -10.12
CA VAL A 29 2.93 -8.03 -9.36
C VAL A 29 3.00 -8.24 -7.84
N LEU A 30 2.52 -9.38 -7.33
CA LEU A 30 2.67 -9.70 -5.91
C LEU A 30 4.14 -9.90 -5.56
N TYR A 31 4.83 -10.73 -6.33
CA TYR A 31 6.25 -11.00 -6.11
C TYR A 31 7.08 -9.73 -6.31
N GLN A 32 6.72 -8.87 -7.27
CA GLN A 32 7.36 -7.57 -7.41
C GLN A 32 7.18 -6.68 -6.17
N GLN A 33 6.00 -6.68 -5.52
CA GLN A 33 5.81 -5.93 -4.26
C GLN A 33 6.76 -6.45 -3.17
N GLN A 34 7.01 -7.75 -3.11
CA GLN A 34 7.97 -8.33 -2.16
C GLN A 34 9.40 -7.86 -2.46
N VAL A 35 9.80 -7.91 -3.74
CA VAL A 35 11.12 -7.42 -4.20
C VAL A 35 11.28 -5.94 -3.87
N PHE A 36 10.25 -5.13 -4.15
CA PHE A 36 10.24 -3.71 -3.84
C PHE A 36 10.44 -3.47 -2.35
N LEU A 37 9.64 -4.10 -1.48
CA LEU A 37 9.72 -3.88 -0.05
C LEU A 37 11.08 -4.24 0.53
N GLN A 38 11.67 -5.37 0.09
CA GLN A 38 13.00 -5.78 0.53
C GLN A 38 14.09 -4.81 0.07
N GLY A 39 14.07 -4.42 -1.20
CA GLY A 39 15.04 -3.49 -1.74
C GLY A 39 14.89 -2.08 -1.16
N PHE A 40 13.65 -1.63 -0.98
CA PHE A 40 13.31 -0.35 -0.38
C PHE A 40 13.77 -0.29 1.07
N GLU A 41 13.47 -1.33 1.86
CA GLU A 41 13.96 -1.47 3.23
C GLU A 41 15.49 -1.44 3.28
N SER A 42 16.16 -2.29 2.50
CA SER A 42 17.62 -2.35 2.46
C SER A 42 18.27 -1.02 2.07
N ALA A 43 17.67 -0.28 1.13
CA ALA A 43 18.16 1.01 0.71
C ALA A 43 17.85 2.10 1.75
N TRP A 44 16.65 2.10 2.34
CA TRP A 44 16.25 3.08 3.34
C TRP A 44 17.03 2.96 4.65
N VAL A 45 17.42 1.74 5.03
CA VAL A 45 18.37 1.51 6.12
C VAL A 45 19.63 2.35 5.91
N SER A 46 20.15 2.50 4.69
CA SER A 46 21.34 3.32 4.46
C SER A 46 21.13 4.83 4.62
N VAL A 47 19.87 5.30 4.60
CA VAL A 47 19.50 6.72 4.77
C VAL A 47 19.35 7.07 6.25
N ASN A 48 18.55 6.31 7.00
CA ASN A 48 18.29 6.61 8.42
C ASN A 48 18.12 5.33 9.27
N GLN A 49 19.24 4.88 9.85
CA GLN A 49 19.35 3.60 10.57
C GLN A 49 18.75 3.62 11.97
N ALA A 50 18.94 4.73 12.69
CA ALA A 50 18.55 4.83 14.08
C ALA A 50 17.12 5.37 14.13
N ASN A 51 16.16 4.51 14.44
CA ASN A 51 14.76 4.83 14.79
C ASN A 51 13.71 4.72 13.67
N THR A 52 14.07 4.38 12.44
CA THR A 52 13.04 4.09 11.42
C THR A 52 12.32 2.77 11.74
N LYS A 53 10.98 2.81 11.78
CA LYS A 53 10.12 1.64 11.86
C LYS A 53 9.36 1.47 10.56
N LEU A 54 9.22 0.25 10.10
CA LEU A 54 8.44 -0.10 8.92
C LEU A 54 7.41 -1.16 9.30
N ALA A 55 6.19 -0.96 8.80
CA ALA A 55 5.11 -1.89 8.90
C ALA A 55 4.48 -2.06 7.53
N VAL A 56 3.97 -3.25 7.23
CA VAL A 56 3.17 -3.46 6.04
C VAL A 56 1.74 -3.80 6.43
N HIS A 57 0.81 -3.05 5.87
CA HIS A 57 -0.61 -3.34 5.92
C HIS A 57 -1.10 -4.01 4.64
N GLN A 58 -1.93 -5.03 4.79
CA GLN A 58 -2.78 -5.51 3.71
C GLN A 58 -4.23 -5.30 4.15
N HIS A 59 -4.97 -4.53 3.36
CA HIS A 59 -6.40 -4.32 3.61
C HIS A 59 -7.24 -5.18 2.66
N GLN A 60 -8.21 -5.89 3.22
CA GLN A 60 -9.07 -6.83 2.48
C GLN A 60 -10.56 -6.45 2.58
N GLY A 61 -10.85 -5.17 2.87
CA GLY A 61 -12.22 -4.66 3.01
C GLY A 61 -12.70 -4.56 4.45
N SER A 62 -11.93 -5.03 5.44
CA SER A 62 -12.16 -4.75 6.86
C SER A 62 -10.83 -4.50 7.58
N CYS A 63 -10.87 -3.62 8.59
CA CYS A 63 -9.74 -3.37 9.47
C CYS A 63 -9.70 -4.47 10.56
N ALA A 64 -9.22 -5.66 10.21
CA ALA A 64 -9.04 -6.73 11.18
C ALA A 64 -7.75 -6.51 11.98
N THR A 65 -7.84 -6.60 13.31
CA THR A 65 -6.81 -6.32 14.33
C THR A 65 -5.56 -7.23 14.31
N ALA A 66 -5.30 -7.97 13.24
CA ALA A 66 -4.18 -8.92 13.15
C ALA A 66 -2.81 -8.26 12.86
N ALA A 67 -2.71 -6.93 12.91
CA ALA A 67 -1.57 -6.18 12.40
C ALA A 67 -0.40 -5.98 13.41
N THR A 68 -0.48 -6.45 14.66
CA THR A 68 0.64 -6.35 15.61
C THR A 68 1.87 -7.15 15.18
N LYS A 69 1.75 -8.08 14.22
CA LYS A 69 2.86 -8.92 13.74
C LYS A 69 3.71 -8.29 12.62
N THR A 70 3.32 -7.13 12.08
CA THR A 70 3.96 -6.55 10.88
C THR A 70 4.86 -5.35 11.14
N ILE A 71 4.81 -4.76 12.34
CA ILE A 71 5.61 -3.60 12.71
C ILE A 71 7.00 -4.04 13.14
N ARG A 72 8.03 -3.45 12.55
CA ARG A 72 9.43 -3.70 12.95
C ARG A 72 10.23 -2.41 13.00
N LEU A 73 11.19 -2.36 13.92
CA LEU A 73 12.30 -1.43 13.84
C LEU A 73 13.27 -1.93 12.77
N LEU A 74 13.72 -1.05 11.87
CA LEU A 74 14.68 -1.39 10.82
C LEU A 74 16.05 -1.85 11.37
N ASN A 75 16.37 -1.51 12.62
CA ASN A 75 17.57 -1.98 13.30
C ASN A 75 17.43 -3.40 13.92
N SER A 76 16.24 -4.00 13.87
CA SER A 76 16.00 -5.34 14.42
C SER A 76 16.10 -6.39 13.31
N ASN A 77 17.04 -7.33 13.45
CA ASN A 77 17.44 -8.33 12.45
C ASN A 77 16.35 -9.35 12.00
N ALA A 78 15.06 -9.06 12.19
CA ALA A 78 13.97 -9.95 11.79
C ALA A 78 13.45 -9.55 10.39
N ASN A 79 13.86 -10.33 9.39
CA ASN A 79 13.55 -10.07 7.99
C ASN A 79 12.02 -10.02 7.72
N LEU A 80 11.54 -8.93 7.09
CA LEU A 80 10.18 -8.80 6.54
C LEU A 80 9.83 -9.98 5.63
N LEU A 81 10.83 -10.58 4.96
CA LEU A 81 10.72 -11.83 4.19
C LEU A 81 9.97 -12.91 4.96
N THR A 82 10.29 -13.17 6.23
CA THR A 82 9.64 -14.24 7.00
C THR A 82 8.14 -13.99 7.22
N TYR A 83 7.73 -12.72 7.35
CA TYR A 83 6.32 -12.37 7.43
C TYR A 83 5.62 -12.59 6.07
N TRP A 84 6.25 -12.14 4.99
CA TRP A 84 5.71 -12.22 3.64
C TRP A 84 5.68 -13.64 3.06
N THR A 85 6.67 -14.47 3.35
CA THR A 85 6.77 -15.83 2.81
C THR A 85 5.96 -16.84 3.60
N ASN A 86 5.80 -16.66 4.92
CA ASN A 86 5.20 -17.68 5.79
C ASN A 86 3.82 -17.31 6.35
N THR A 87 3.42 -16.04 6.35
CA THR A 87 2.17 -15.57 6.99
C THR A 87 1.26 -14.75 6.09
N PHE A 88 1.70 -14.40 4.88
CA PHE A 88 0.91 -13.58 3.98
C PHE A 88 -0.25 -14.37 3.34
N VAL A 89 -1.47 -13.87 3.51
CA VAL A 89 -2.69 -14.46 2.92
C VAL A 89 -3.30 -13.47 1.94
N LEU A 90 -3.35 -13.83 0.66
CA LEU A 90 -4.12 -13.09 -0.33
C LEU A 90 -5.61 -13.40 -0.20
N ASN A 91 -6.36 -12.44 0.34
CA ASN A 91 -7.81 -12.45 0.20
C ASN A 91 -8.25 -11.39 -0.80
N CYS A 92 -9.32 -11.72 -1.52
CA CYS A 92 -10.04 -10.74 -2.31
C CYS A 92 -10.62 -9.67 -1.38
N GLY A 93 -10.59 -8.42 -1.82
CA GLY A 93 -11.12 -7.30 -1.06
C GLY A 93 -11.62 -6.20 -1.98
N THR A 94 -12.49 -5.35 -1.45
CA THR A 94 -12.97 -4.18 -2.17
C THR A 94 -11.97 -3.03 -2.04
N PRO A 95 -11.65 -2.32 -3.13
CA PRO A 95 -10.88 -1.09 -3.08
C PRO A 95 -11.48 -0.08 -2.09
N SER A 96 -10.71 0.25 -1.05
CA SER A 96 -11.00 1.34 -0.13
C SER A 96 -9.70 1.94 0.43
N PRO A 97 -9.02 2.81 -0.35
CA PRO A 97 -7.87 3.59 0.10
C PRO A 97 -8.06 4.26 1.46
N ALA A 98 -9.19 4.93 1.67
CA ALA A 98 -9.45 5.67 2.90
C ALA A 98 -9.54 4.73 4.11
N SER A 99 -10.26 3.61 4.00
CA SER A 99 -10.33 2.62 5.08
C SER A 99 -8.96 1.99 5.36
N ASN A 100 -8.18 1.71 4.32
CA ASN A 100 -6.82 1.16 4.47
C ASN A 100 -5.91 2.14 5.23
N LEU A 101 -5.90 3.41 4.82
CA LEU A 101 -5.12 4.46 5.48
C LEU A 101 -5.54 4.66 6.94
N ASN A 102 -6.84 4.78 7.22
CA ASN A 102 -7.35 4.90 8.59
C ASN A 102 -6.96 3.68 9.44
N CYS A 103 -7.07 2.47 8.88
CA CYS A 103 -6.73 1.25 9.59
C CYS A 103 -5.23 1.19 9.92
N ALA A 104 -4.38 1.46 8.93
CA ALA A 104 -2.93 1.49 9.13
C ALA A 104 -2.54 2.58 10.15
N ASN A 105 -3.12 3.77 10.04
CA ASN A 105 -2.86 4.89 10.94
C ASN A 105 -3.20 4.51 12.40
N ALA A 106 -4.42 4.04 12.63
CA ALA A 106 -4.91 3.70 13.97
C ALA A 106 -4.17 2.50 14.57
N HIS A 107 -3.74 1.54 13.75
CA HIS A 107 -3.10 0.32 14.24
C HIS A 107 -1.60 0.50 14.49
N TYR A 108 -0.90 1.26 13.64
CA TYR A 108 0.56 1.32 13.65
C TYR A 108 1.11 2.51 14.42
N PHE A 109 0.47 3.68 14.36
CA PHE A 109 0.94 4.88 15.03
C PHE A 109 0.34 4.98 16.43
N THR A 110 0.82 4.09 17.30
CA THR A 110 0.42 4.01 18.70
C THR A 110 1.65 3.93 19.60
N THR A 111 1.52 4.43 20.82
CA THR A 111 2.60 4.38 21.83
C THR A 111 3.03 2.95 22.14
N ALA A 112 2.13 1.97 22.04
CA ALA A 112 2.45 0.55 22.21
C ALA A 112 3.42 0.03 21.13
N ASN A 113 3.41 0.64 19.95
CA ASN A 113 4.35 0.36 18.87
C ASN A 113 5.58 1.27 18.93
N GLY A 114 5.72 2.04 20.01
CA GLY A 114 6.75 3.03 20.26
C GLY A 114 6.68 4.22 19.31
N ASP A 115 5.48 4.58 18.88
CA ASP A 115 5.22 5.92 18.37
C ASP A 115 5.31 6.93 19.53
N VAL A 116 5.98 8.06 19.30
CA VAL A 116 6.14 9.12 20.30
C VAL A 116 5.80 10.45 19.65
N SER A 117 5.52 11.49 20.43
CA SER A 117 5.06 12.78 19.90
C SER A 117 6.03 13.46 18.93
N THR A 118 7.29 13.03 18.89
CA THR A 118 8.32 13.52 17.96
C THR A 118 8.53 12.63 16.74
N SER A 119 7.81 11.51 16.62
CA SER A 119 7.93 10.62 15.47
C SER A 119 7.26 11.22 14.24
N THR A 120 7.99 11.20 13.12
CA THR A 120 7.41 11.49 11.82
C THR A 120 6.76 10.24 11.26
N ASN A 121 5.44 10.22 11.20
CA ASN A 121 4.66 9.10 10.69
C ASN A 121 4.30 9.30 9.22
N VAL A 122 4.42 8.23 8.43
CA VAL A 122 4.21 8.24 6.99
C VAL A 122 3.45 6.99 6.55
N LEU A 123 2.48 7.17 5.67
CA LEU A 123 1.73 6.09 5.02
C LEU A 123 2.09 6.04 3.54
N ILE A 124 2.53 4.88 3.05
CA ILE A 124 2.77 4.65 1.63
C ILE A 124 1.65 3.74 1.10
N LEU A 125 0.80 4.30 0.25
CA LEU A 125 -0.31 3.57 -0.36
C LEU A 125 0.07 3.07 -1.76
N ALA A 126 0.15 1.75 -1.92
CA ALA A 126 0.37 1.12 -3.21
C ALA A 126 -0.97 0.85 -3.93
N LEU A 127 -1.07 1.25 -5.21
CA LEU A 127 -2.30 1.07 -5.99
C LEU A 127 -2.07 0.31 -7.31
N PRO A 128 -3.05 -0.55 -7.71
CA PRO A 128 -3.02 -1.24 -8.99
C PRO A 128 -3.24 -0.26 -10.15
N ASP A 129 -3.32 -0.79 -11.38
CA ASP A 129 -3.79 -0.04 -12.54
C ASP A 129 -5.25 0.39 -12.37
N ILE A 130 -5.46 1.67 -12.07
CA ILE A 130 -6.77 2.25 -11.84
C ILE A 130 -7.65 2.30 -13.09
N THR A 131 -7.09 2.12 -14.28
CA THR A 131 -7.85 2.15 -15.54
C THR A 131 -8.61 0.84 -15.78
N VAL A 132 -8.18 -0.26 -15.14
CA VAL A 132 -8.79 -1.59 -15.28
C VAL A 132 -9.34 -2.14 -13.97
N ALA A 133 -8.83 -1.68 -12.81
CA ALA A 133 -9.33 -2.09 -11.52
C ALA A 133 -10.71 -1.46 -11.26
N THR A 134 -11.76 -2.28 -11.32
CA THR A 134 -13.18 -1.84 -11.31
C THR A 134 -13.56 -0.89 -10.16
N GLY A 135 -12.94 -1.00 -9.00
CA GLY A 135 -13.18 -0.09 -7.87
C GLY A 135 -12.57 1.31 -8.00
N TYR A 136 -11.84 1.59 -9.09
CA TYR A 136 -11.18 2.87 -9.37
C TYR A 136 -11.61 3.50 -10.70
N THR A 137 -12.40 2.82 -11.52
CA THR A 137 -12.84 3.34 -12.82
C THR A 137 -14.04 4.27 -12.69
N GLY A 138 -14.06 5.36 -13.47
CA GLY A 138 -15.19 6.29 -13.55
C GLY A 138 -15.53 6.95 -12.21
N ALA A 139 -16.83 7.02 -11.89
CA ALA A 139 -17.32 7.67 -10.68
C ALA A 139 -16.79 7.05 -9.37
N LEU A 140 -16.45 5.75 -9.39
CA LEU A 140 -15.86 5.08 -8.23
C LEU A 140 -14.46 5.64 -7.93
N GLY A 141 -13.64 5.89 -8.95
CA GLY A 141 -12.32 6.51 -8.78
C GLY A 141 -12.42 7.88 -8.11
N THR A 142 -13.38 8.71 -8.52
CA THR A 142 -13.66 10.01 -7.89
C THR A 142 -14.11 9.85 -6.45
N ALA A 143 -15.02 8.91 -6.16
CA ALA A 143 -15.47 8.64 -4.80
C ALA A 143 -14.31 8.24 -3.87
N GLN A 144 -13.37 7.42 -4.34
CA GLN A 144 -12.18 7.07 -3.55
C GLN A 144 -11.27 8.28 -3.29
N GLN A 145 -11.11 9.19 -4.25
CA GLN A 145 -10.34 10.42 -4.04
C GLN A 145 -11.00 11.33 -3.00
N THR A 146 -12.32 11.51 -3.10
CA THR A 146 -13.10 12.28 -2.10
C THR A 146 -12.93 11.68 -0.70
N ALA A 147 -13.10 10.37 -0.55
CA ALA A 147 -12.96 9.69 0.74
C ALA A 147 -11.54 9.85 1.33
N VAL A 148 -10.49 9.81 0.52
CA VAL A 148 -9.11 10.05 0.99
C VAL A 148 -8.90 11.51 1.38
N ASN A 149 -9.49 12.45 0.64
CA ASN A 149 -9.41 13.87 0.98
C ASN A 149 -10.10 14.20 2.30
N GLU A 150 -11.24 13.57 2.59
CA GLU A 150 -11.98 13.76 3.85
C GLU A 150 -11.17 13.34 5.09
N ILE A 151 -10.32 12.30 4.97
CA ILE A 151 -9.51 11.79 6.10
C ILE A 151 -8.11 12.40 6.16
N ARG A 152 -7.71 13.20 5.17
CA ARG A 152 -6.32 13.66 5.00
C ARG A 152 -5.77 14.41 6.22
N GLY A 153 -6.63 15.15 6.93
CA GLY A 153 -6.26 15.88 8.14
C GLY A 153 -6.21 15.02 9.42
N SER A 154 -6.69 13.77 9.37
CA SER A 154 -6.79 12.87 10.53
C SER A 154 -5.84 11.66 10.45
N VAL A 155 -5.10 11.52 9.36
CA VAL A 155 -4.09 10.47 9.19
C VAL A 155 -2.72 11.08 8.95
N ALA A 156 -1.69 10.28 9.14
CA ALA A 156 -0.32 10.62 8.83
C ALA A 156 -0.13 10.95 7.34
N GLU A 157 1.03 11.53 7.01
CA GLU A 157 1.33 11.99 5.67
C GLU A 157 1.24 10.86 4.62
N ILE A 158 0.52 11.12 3.54
CA ILE A 158 0.22 10.12 2.51
C ILE A 158 1.20 10.26 1.35
N PHE A 159 1.93 9.18 1.09
CA PHE A 159 2.65 8.93 -0.15
C PHE A 159 1.94 7.85 -0.94
N THR A 160 2.17 7.83 -2.24
CA THR A 160 1.61 6.81 -3.13
C THR A 160 2.67 6.16 -3.98
N ILE A 161 2.42 4.92 -4.41
CA ILE A 161 3.28 4.22 -5.37
C ILE A 161 2.46 3.36 -6.31
N SER A 162 2.87 3.32 -7.58
CA SER A 162 2.22 2.55 -8.63
C SER A 162 2.68 1.10 -8.63
N LEU A 163 1.74 0.16 -8.73
CA LEU A 163 2.04 -1.25 -9.01
C LEU A 163 2.36 -1.51 -10.50
N LEU A 164 2.25 -0.49 -11.37
CA LEU A 164 2.60 -0.57 -12.79
C LEU A 164 4.07 -0.24 -13.02
N ARG A 165 4.67 -0.87 -14.05
CA ARG A 165 5.96 -0.47 -14.61
C ARG A 165 5.87 0.94 -15.24
N PRO A 166 6.94 1.76 -15.20
CA PRO A 166 6.94 3.07 -15.87
C PRO A 166 6.68 3.00 -17.39
N THR A 167 7.04 1.87 -18.02
CA THR A 167 6.82 1.62 -19.45
C THR A 167 5.41 1.16 -19.79
N HIS A 168 4.53 0.93 -18.81
CA HIS A 168 3.16 0.50 -19.06
C HIS A 168 2.34 1.63 -19.67
N ALA A 169 1.49 1.34 -20.66
CA ALA A 169 0.70 2.36 -21.36
C ALA A 169 -0.17 3.21 -20.43
N ASN A 170 -0.73 2.59 -19.38
CA ASN A 170 -1.58 3.27 -18.40
C ASN A 170 -0.80 3.94 -17.26
N TYR A 171 0.54 3.89 -17.25
CA TYR A 171 1.34 4.39 -16.13
C TYR A 171 1.11 5.89 -15.88
N ALA A 172 1.09 6.72 -16.91
CA ALA A 172 0.88 8.15 -16.78
C ALA A 172 -0.50 8.49 -16.16
N THR A 173 -1.56 7.81 -16.62
CA THR A 173 -2.90 7.96 -16.05
C THR A 173 -2.94 7.51 -14.59
N ASN A 174 -2.29 6.39 -14.28
CA ASN A 174 -2.18 5.90 -12.90
C ASN A 174 -1.43 6.90 -12.02
N GLN A 175 -0.33 7.46 -12.52
CA GLN A 175 0.49 8.45 -11.81
C GLN A 175 -0.30 9.72 -11.49
N ALA A 176 -1.08 10.24 -12.44
CA ALA A 176 -1.94 11.41 -12.20
C ALA A 176 -2.99 11.15 -11.12
N TYR A 177 -3.60 9.95 -11.14
CA TYR A 177 -4.55 9.54 -10.10
C TYR A 177 -3.88 9.42 -8.71
N LEU A 178 -2.68 8.84 -8.66
CA LEU A 178 -1.88 8.72 -7.45
C LEU A 178 -1.47 10.09 -6.88
N ASN A 179 -1.10 11.04 -7.74
CA ASN A 179 -0.80 12.42 -7.33
C ASN A 179 -2.01 13.07 -6.65
N MET A 180 -3.20 12.91 -7.24
CA MET A 180 -4.45 13.37 -6.63
C MET A 180 -4.73 12.70 -5.29
N LEU A 181 -4.52 11.39 -5.17
CA LEU A 181 -4.66 10.69 -3.89
C LEU A 181 -3.66 11.15 -2.83
N ALA A 182 -2.41 11.39 -3.20
CA ALA A 182 -1.36 11.76 -2.25
C ALA A 182 -1.43 13.22 -1.80
N CYS A 183 -1.82 14.17 -2.67
CA CYS A 183 -1.79 15.59 -2.33
C CYS A 183 -3.09 16.37 -2.62
N ASN A 184 -4.13 15.74 -3.17
CA ASN A 184 -5.27 16.45 -3.78
C ASN A 184 -4.84 17.44 -4.88
N SER A 185 -3.76 17.12 -5.61
CA SER A 185 -3.20 17.96 -6.66
C SER A 185 -2.48 17.13 -7.71
N ALA A 186 -2.59 17.52 -8.98
CA ALA A 186 -1.86 16.90 -10.08
C ALA A 186 -0.35 17.12 -9.99
N THR A 187 0.10 18.19 -9.33
CA THR A 187 1.53 18.56 -9.16
C THR A 187 2.16 17.98 -7.89
N CYS A 188 1.55 16.95 -7.31
CA CYS A 188 2.05 16.28 -6.11
C CYS A 188 3.45 15.68 -6.30
N ASN A 189 4.35 15.95 -5.36
CA ASN A 189 5.68 15.35 -5.29
C ASN A 189 5.78 14.15 -4.31
N LYS A 190 4.64 13.70 -3.74
CA LYS A 190 4.56 12.55 -2.82
C LYS A 190 4.20 11.24 -3.52
N ASN A 191 4.40 11.17 -4.83
CA ASN A 191 4.30 9.94 -5.59
C ASN A 191 5.70 9.37 -5.80
N LEU A 192 5.93 8.19 -5.23
CA LEU A 192 7.22 7.49 -5.24
C LEU A 192 7.53 6.83 -6.59
N GLY A 193 6.63 6.96 -7.57
CA GLY A 193 6.78 6.36 -8.89
C GLY A 193 6.24 4.93 -8.92
N SER A 194 7.13 3.96 -9.10
CA SER A 194 6.78 2.57 -9.39
C SER A 194 7.50 1.60 -8.46
N ILE A 195 6.82 0.50 -8.08
CA ILE A 195 7.46 -0.62 -7.36
C ILE A 195 8.60 -1.30 -8.15
N TYR A 196 8.78 -0.94 -9.41
CA TYR A 196 9.88 -1.43 -10.26
C TYR A 196 11.11 -0.50 -10.24
N ASP A 197 11.04 0.65 -9.58
CA ASP A 197 12.12 1.63 -9.45
C ASP A 197 12.38 1.96 -7.97
N ILE A 198 13.06 1.03 -7.30
CA ILE A 198 13.42 1.17 -5.87
C ILE A 198 14.29 2.41 -5.62
N PRO A 199 15.38 2.68 -6.38
CA PRO A 199 16.21 3.86 -6.15
C PRO A 199 15.44 5.18 -6.32
N GLY A 200 14.55 5.26 -7.32
CA GLY A 200 13.69 6.41 -7.52
C GLY A 200 12.76 6.67 -6.32
N ALA A 201 12.09 5.62 -5.84
CA ALA A 201 11.21 5.71 -4.68
C ALA A 201 11.94 6.19 -3.40
N VAL A 202 13.14 5.64 -3.14
CA VAL A 202 13.97 6.03 -1.99
C VAL A 202 14.43 7.47 -2.11
N THR A 203 14.88 7.88 -3.30
CA THR A 203 15.34 9.27 -3.56
C THR A 203 14.23 10.28 -3.30
N ILE A 204 13.01 9.99 -3.78
CA ILE A 204 11.86 10.87 -3.56
C ILE A 204 11.54 10.97 -2.07
N LEU A 205 11.46 9.85 -1.35
CA LEU A 205 11.13 9.89 0.08
C LEU A 205 12.22 10.59 0.91
N ALA A 206 13.50 10.36 0.60
CA ALA A 206 14.63 10.98 1.28
C ALA A 206 14.68 12.51 1.09
N ALA A 207 14.10 13.03 0.01
CA ALA A 207 13.98 14.47 -0.19
C ALA A 207 13.06 15.15 0.85
N PHE A 208 12.16 14.40 1.49
CA PHE A 208 11.30 14.90 2.58
C PHE A 208 11.89 14.60 3.95
N TYR A 209 12.61 13.48 4.08
CA TYR A 209 13.17 13.00 5.33
C TYR A 209 14.63 12.58 5.13
N PRO A 210 15.56 13.55 5.08
CA PRO A 210 16.99 13.29 4.86
C PRO A 210 17.68 12.62 6.05
#